data_AF-A0A817A6V1-F1
#
_entry.id   AF-A0A817A6V1-F1
#
_cell.length_a   1.000
_cell.length_b   1.000
_cell.length_c   1.000
_cell.angle_alpha   90.00
_cell.angle_beta   90.00
_cell.angle_gamma   90.00
#
_symmetry.space_group_name_H-M   'P 1'
#
loop_
_entity.id
_entity.type
_entity.pdbx_description
1 polymer ?
#
loop_
_entity_poly.entity_id
_entity_poly.type
_entity_poly.pdbx_seq_one_letter_code
_entity_poly.pdbx_strand_id
1 'polypeptide(L)'
;METFNIDTIIFVGFLVINLLAGLYSGKNIKTIKEYAIGNRNFSTATIVATIVATWMAGSNMAITVSETYNKGLYYVIPGLADGISFFIIAYFYAPRMAEFLGNLSVQKLWEICMGIVSGQ
;
A
#
# COMPACT_ATOMS: atom_id res chain seq x y z
N MET A 1 38.14 -9.71 11.01
CA MET A 1 37.50 -8.48 10.51
C MET A 1 37.58 -8.47 8.98
N GLU A 2 36.95 -9.44 8.32
CA GLU A 2 36.74 -9.41 6.87
C GLU A 2 35.56 -10.33 6.56
N THR A 3 34.43 -9.75 6.18
CA THR A 3 33.44 -10.37 5.30
C THR A 3 32.63 -9.25 4.66
N PHE A 4 33.28 -8.46 3.79
CA PHE A 4 32.54 -7.80 2.72
C PHE A 4 32.09 -8.89 1.75
N ASN A 5 31.08 -9.65 2.16
CA ASN A 5 30.43 -10.64 1.33
C ASN A 5 29.56 -9.91 0.31
N ILE A 6 29.45 -10.47 -0.89
CA ILE A 6 28.61 -9.97 -1.98
C ILE A 6 27.19 -9.67 -1.47
N ASP A 7 26.66 -10.48 -0.56
CA ASP A 7 25.35 -10.29 0.07
C ASP A 7 25.22 -8.96 0.83
N THR A 8 26.25 -8.57 1.58
CA THR A 8 26.27 -7.30 2.33
C THR A 8 26.31 -6.11 1.38
N ILE A 9 27.07 -6.21 0.29
CA ILE A 9 27.16 -5.18 -0.74
C ILE A 9 25.81 -4.99 -1.44
N ILE A 10 25.13 -6.10 -1.78
CA ILE A 10 23.79 -6.06 -2.40
C ILE A 10 22.78 -5.43 -1.44
N PHE A 11 22.79 -5.82 -0.16
CA PHE A 11 21.87 -5.28 0.85
C PHE A 11 22.06 -3.77 1.07
N VAL A 12 23.30 -3.34 1.27
CA VAL A 12 23.63 -1.91 1.45
C VAL A 12 23.30 -1.12 0.17
N GLY A 13 23.61 -1.67 -1.01
CA GLY A 13 23.26 -1.06 -2.29
C GLY A 13 21.75 -0.87 -2.46
N PHE A 14 20.95 -1.88 -2.13
CA PHE A 14 19.49 -1.79 -2.15
C PHE A 14 18.96 -0.68 -1.24
N LEU A 15 19.47 -0.59 0.00
CA LEU A 15 19.07 0.46 0.94
C LEU A 15 19.41 1.86 0.43
N VAL A 16 20.62 2.06 -0.10
CA VAL A 16 21.06 3.36 -0.63
C VAL A 16 20.19 3.78 -1.81
N ILE A 17 19.88 2.88 -2.74
CA ILE A 17 19.02 3.18 -3.89
C ILE A 17 17.62 3.59 -3.43
N ASN A 18 17.01 2.85 -2.50
CA ASN A 18 15.69 3.19 -1.95
C ASN A 18 15.70 4.54 -1.23
N LEU A 19 16.76 4.82 -0.46
CA LEU A 19 16.91 6.09 0.25
C LEU A 19 17.03 7.27 -0.72
N LEU A 20 17.85 7.13 -1.76
CA LEU A 20 18.01 8.16 -2.80
C LEU A 20 16.70 8.40 -3.57
N ALA A 21 15.98 7.33 -3.93
CA ALA A 21 14.67 7.46 -4.57
C ALA A 21 13.65 8.16 -3.68
N GLY A 22 13.64 7.84 -2.37
CA GLY A 22 12.79 8.50 -1.37
C GLY A 22 13.11 9.98 -1.20
N LEU A 23 14.40 10.33 -1.08
CA LEU A 23 14.87 11.72 -0.99
C LEU A 23 14.54 12.52 -2.26
N TYR A 24 14.70 11.92 -3.43
CA TYR A 24 14.38 12.55 -4.71
C TYR A 24 12.88 12.84 -4.84
N SER A 25 12.03 11.88 -4.44
CA SER A 25 10.57 12.04 -4.45
C SER A 25 10.08 13.08 -3.44
N GLY A 26 10.69 13.14 -2.25
CA GLY A 26 10.34 14.10 -1.20
C GLY A 26 10.74 15.56 -1.49
N LYS A 27 11.71 15.80 -2.39
CA LYS A 27 12.26 17.13 -2.65
C LYS A 27 11.26 18.13 -3.24
N ASN A 28 10.23 17.65 -3.93
CA ASN A 28 9.26 18.50 -4.64
C ASN A 28 7.94 18.71 -3.89
N ILE A 29 7.79 18.16 -2.68
CA ILE A 29 6.53 18.20 -1.93
C ILE A 29 6.50 19.44 -1.04
N LYS A 30 5.64 20.41 -1.36
CA LYS A 30 5.58 21.69 -0.63
C LYS A 30 4.38 21.80 0.32
N THR A 31 3.38 20.92 0.18
CA THR A 31 2.16 20.95 0.99
C THR A 31 1.73 19.56 1.45
N ILE A 32 1.03 19.48 2.60
CA ILE A 32 0.50 18.21 3.14
C ILE A 32 -0.46 17.55 2.16
N LYS A 33 -1.22 18.34 1.40
CA LYS A 33 -2.12 17.86 0.35
C LYS A 33 -1.37 17.19 -0.79
N GLU A 34 -0.25 17.80 -1.21
CA GLU A 34 0.62 17.26 -2.25
C GLU A 34 1.37 15.99 -1.79
N TYR A 35 1.69 15.89 -0.49
CA TYR A 35 2.21 14.67 0.11
C TYR A 35 1.17 13.53 0.11
N ALA A 36 -0.06 13.82 0.54
CA ALA A 36 -1.08 12.81 0.79
C ALA A 36 -1.77 12.31 -0.49
N ILE A 37 -1.99 13.18 -1.48
CA ILE A 37 -2.70 12.83 -2.72
C ILE A 37 -1.71 12.65 -3.90
N GLY A 38 -0.54 13.29 -3.85
CA GLY A 38 0.25 13.56 -5.05
C GLY A 38 -0.55 14.41 -6.05
N ASN A 39 0.03 14.78 -7.19
CA ASN A 39 -0.64 15.67 -8.16
C ASN A 39 -1.84 15.00 -8.91
N ARG A 40 -2.47 13.95 -8.35
CA ARG A 40 -3.52 13.09 -8.94
C ARG A 40 -3.21 12.56 -10.35
N ASN A 41 -2.00 12.78 -10.85
CA ASN A 41 -1.58 12.50 -12.22
C ASN A 41 -0.88 11.14 -12.34
N PHE A 42 -1.17 10.21 -11.42
CA PHE A 42 -0.63 8.87 -11.50
C PHE A 42 -1.41 8.07 -12.53
N SER A 43 -0.68 7.36 -13.40
CA SER A 43 -1.29 6.40 -14.30
C SER A 43 -2.02 5.33 -13.49
N THR A 44 -3.19 4.89 -13.97
CA THR A 44 -3.95 3.79 -13.36
C THR A 44 -3.08 2.55 -13.18
N ALA A 45 -2.15 2.29 -14.11
CA ALA A 45 -1.20 1.18 -14.02
C ALA A 45 -0.27 1.31 -12.80
N THR A 46 0.20 2.51 -12.49
CA THR A 46 1.03 2.78 -11.31
C THR A 46 0.26 2.55 -10.02
N ILE A 47 -1.00 3.01 -9.97
CA ILE A 47 -1.88 2.81 -8.80
C ILE A 47 -2.13 1.31 -8.58
N VAL A 48 -2.48 0.58 -9.64
CA VAL A 48 -2.68 -0.88 -9.56
C VAL A 48 -1.40 -1.57 -9.10
N ALA A 49 -0.23 -1.22 -9.65
CA ALA A 49 1.05 -1.78 -9.23
C ALA A 49 1.34 -1.52 -7.75
N THR A 50 1.04 -0.32 -7.22
CA THR A 50 1.24 -0.02 -5.79
C THR A 50 0.29 -0.79 -4.87
N ILE A 51 -0.95 -1.04 -5.30
CA ILE A 51 -1.91 -1.86 -4.55
C ILE A 51 -1.43 -3.31 -4.49
N VAL A 52 -1.00 -3.87 -5.63
CA VAL A 52 -0.47 -5.23 -5.71
C VAL A 52 0.83 -5.37 -4.90
N ALA A 53 1.73 -4.39 -4.98
CA ALA A 53 2.95 -4.36 -4.18
C ALA A 53 2.66 -4.33 -2.67
N THR A 54 1.63 -3.60 -2.24
CA THR A 54 1.21 -3.56 -0.83
C THR A 54 0.61 -4.90 -0.39
N TRP A 55 -0.14 -5.58 -1.27
CA TRP A 55 -0.68 -6.90 -0.97
C TRP A 55 0.42 -7.97 -0.86
N MET A 56 1.44 -7.92 -1.70
CA MET A 56 2.62 -8.80 -1.62
C MET A 56 3.63 -8.35 -0.55
N ALA A 57 3.17 -7.74 0.55
CA ALA A 57 4.03 -7.39 1.67
C ALA A 57 4.65 -8.65 2.31
N GLY A 58 5.85 -8.49 2.88
CA GLY A 58 6.62 -9.61 3.44
C GLY A 58 5.91 -10.42 4.53
N SER A 59 4.98 -9.79 5.26
CA SER A 59 4.13 -10.49 6.24
C SER A 59 3.21 -11.53 5.59
N ASN A 60 2.56 -11.15 4.48
CA ASN A 60 1.65 -12.04 3.76
C ASN A 60 2.41 -13.20 3.11
N MET A 61 3.62 -12.94 2.62
CA MET A 61 4.51 -14.00 2.13
C MET A 61 4.87 -15.00 3.24
N ALA A 62 5.28 -14.53 4.43
CA ALA A 62 5.63 -15.41 5.54
C ALA A 62 4.43 -16.25 6.03
N ILE A 63 3.24 -15.63 6.13
CA ILE A 63 2.00 -16.32 6.49
C ILE A 63 1.64 -17.37 5.44
N THR A 64 1.71 -17.02 4.15
CA THR A 64 1.40 -17.92 3.04
C THR A 64 2.30 -19.15 3.06
N VAL A 65 3.60 -18.98 3.31
CA VAL A 65 4.55 -20.10 3.40
C VAL A 65 4.22 -21.00 4.60
N SER A 66 3.99 -20.41 5.78
CA SER A 66 3.64 -21.15 6.99
C SER A 66 2.34 -21.95 6.83
N GLU A 67 1.31 -21.31 6.28
CA GLU A 67 0.00 -21.94 6.10
C GLU A 67 0.02 -22.98 4.98
N THR A 68 0.78 -22.77 3.90
CA THR A 68 0.97 -23.78 2.85
C THR A 68 1.68 -25.01 3.39
N TYR A 69 2.65 -24.84 4.29
CA TYR A 69 3.35 -25.96 4.92
C TYR A 69 2.43 -26.78 5.84
N ASN A 70 1.55 -26.12 6.58
CA ASN A 70 0.65 -26.78 7.54
C ASN A 70 -0.64 -27.35 6.92
N LYS A 71 -1.24 -26.63 5.96
CA LYS A 71 -2.55 -26.94 5.38
C LYS A 71 -2.46 -27.45 3.93
N GLY A 72 -1.28 -27.43 3.33
CA GLY A 72 -1.04 -27.88 1.96
C GLY A 72 -1.84 -27.07 0.93
N LEU A 73 -2.31 -27.75 -0.12
CA LEU A 73 -3.02 -27.14 -1.24
C LEU A 73 -4.37 -26.49 -0.85
N TYR A 74 -4.89 -26.78 0.34
CA TYR A 74 -6.14 -26.18 0.83
C TYR A 74 -6.01 -24.65 1.00
N TYR A 75 -4.79 -24.14 1.15
CA TYR A 75 -4.51 -22.70 1.26
C TYR A 75 -4.75 -21.93 -0.05
N VAL A 76 -5.02 -22.60 -1.17
CA VAL A 76 -5.42 -21.93 -2.43
C VAL A 76 -6.81 -21.30 -2.33
N ILE A 77 -7.71 -21.86 -1.51
CA ILE A 77 -9.07 -21.36 -1.32
C ILE A 77 -9.08 -19.93 -0.74
N PRO A 78 -8.37 -19.62 0.36
CA PRO A 78 -8.30 -18.24 0.86
C PRO A 78 -7.63 -17.28 -0.13
N GLY A 79 -6.63 -17.72 -0.91
CA GLY A 79 -6.04 -16.88 -1.96
C GLY A 79 -7.05 -16.48 -3.05
N LEU A 80 -7.96 -17.38 -3.43
CA LEU A 80 -9.06 -17.07 -4.35
C LEU A 80 -10.10 -16.14 -3.70
N ALA A 81 -10.40 -16.34 -2.41
CA ALA A 81 -11.33 -15.50 -1.66
C ALA A 81 -10.82 -14.05 -1.51
N ASP A 82 -9.51 -13.85 -1.35
CA ASP A 82 -8.89 -12.53 -1.33
C ASP A 82 -9.07 -11.80 -2.67
N GLY A 83 -8.86 -12.51 -3.79
CA GLY A 83 -9.13 -11.98 -5.13
C GLY A 83 -10.56 -11.49 -5.30
N ILE A 84 -11.55 -12.29 -4.88
CA ILE A 84 -12.97 -11.93 -4.93
C ILE A 84 -13.25 -10.70 -4.05
N SER A 85 -12.62 -10.61 -2.88
CA SER A 85 -12.75 -9.47 -1.97
C SER A 85 -12.28 -8.17 -2.61
N PHE A 86 -11.17 -8.18 -3.36
CA PHE A 86 -10.71 -7.02 -4.12
C PHE A 86 -11.71 -6.57 -5.18
N PHE A 87 -12.38 -7.49 -5.87
CA PHE A 87 -13.43 -7.15 -6.84
C PHE A 87 -14.64 -6.49 -6.16
N ILE A 88 -15.07 -7.00 -5.00
CA ILE A 88 -16.17 -6.40 -4.23
C ILE A 88 -15.80 -4.99 -3.76
N ILE A 89 -14.57 -4.80 -3.28
CA ILE A 89 -14.05 -3.48 -2.88
C ILE A 89 -14.03 -2.53 -4.09
N ALA A 90 -13.53 -2.99 -5.23
CA ALA A 90 -13.44 -2.18 -6.45
C ALA A 90 -14.83 -1.77 -6.97
N TYR A 91 -15.84 -2.64 -6.92
CA TYR A 91 -17.16 -2.34 -7.47
C TYR A 91 -18.05 -1.55 -6.49
N PHE A 92 -18.02 -1.87 -5.20
CA PHE A 92 -18.95 -1.29 -4.23
C PHE A 92 -18.34 -0.12 -3.44
N TYR A 93 -17.08 -0.23 -3.03
CA TYR A 93 -16.45 0.77 -2.15
C TYR A 93 -15.74 1.89 -2.92
N ALA A 94 -15.09 1.57 -4.04
CA ALA A 94 -14.40 2.58 -4.85
C ALA A 94 -15.29 3.74 -5.33
N PRO A 95 -16.51 3.53 -5.86
CA PRO A 95 -17.37 4.65 -6.27
C PRO A 95 -17.84 5.48 -5.07
N ARG A 96 -18.05 4.87 -3.89
CA ARG A 96 -18.49 5.58 -2.69
C ARG A 96 -17.36 6.39 -2.05
N MET A 97 -16.11 5.97 -2.20
CA MET A 97 -14.93 6.75 -1.75
C MET A 97 -14.65 7.97 -2.64
N ALA A 98 -15.13 7.97 -3.89
CA ALA A 98 -14.88 9.08 -4.81
C ALA A 98 -15.47 10.42 -4.33
N GLU A 99 -16.62 10.37 -3.65
CA GLU A 99 -17.28 11.54 -3.05
C GLU A 99 -16.46 12.18 -1.92
N PHE A 100 -15.59 11.39 -1.26
CA PHE A 100 -14.80 11.84 -0.12
C PHE A 100 -13.36 12.26 -0.47
N LEU A 101 -12.95 12.15 -1.74
CA LEU A 101 -11.62 12.56 -2.22
C LEU A 101 -11.30 14.06 -2.01
N GLY A 102 -12.29 14.88 -1.66
CA GLY A 102 -12.11 16.27 -1.26
C GLY A 102 -11.57 16.46 0.16
N ASN A 103 -11.81 15.48 1.05
CA ASN A 103 -11.36 15.47 2.44
C ASN A 103 -10.15 14.53 2.57
N LEU A 104 -9.00 15.11 2.95
CA LEU A 104 -7.72 14.41 2.97
C LEU A 104 -7.60 13.32 4.02
N SER A 105 -8.50 13.28 5.02
CA SER A 105 -8.41 12.37 6.15
C SER A 105 -9.56 11.38 6.18
N VAL A 106 -9.19 10.12 6.43
CA VAL A 106 -10.14 9.07 6.80
C VAL A 106 -10.92 9.50 8.04
N GLN A 107 -10.32 10.25 8.98
CA GLN A 107 -11.04 10.80 10.13
C GLN A 107 -12.27 11.62 9.73
N LYS A 108 -12.16 12.52 8.75
CA LYS A 108 -13.29 13.38 8.34
C LYS A 108 -14.42 12.56 7.71
N LEU A 109 -14.06 11.45 7.07
CA LEU A 109 -14.99 10.44 6.54
C LEU A 109 -15.78 9.76 7.67
N TRP A 110 -15.09 9.34 8.73
CA TRP A 110 -15.70 8.76 9.92
C TRP A 110 -16.56 9.77 10.69
N GLU A 111 -16.13 11.02 10.80
CA GLU A 111 -16.90 12.10 11.41
C GLU A 111 -18.22 12.37 10.68
N ILE A 112 -18.19 12.44 9.34
CA ILE A 112 -19.39 12.62 8.51
C ILE A 112 -20.34 11.42 8.68
N CYS A 113 -19.84 10.18 8.71
CA CYS A 113 -20.67 8.99 8.88
C CYS A 113 -21.24 8.82 10.29
N MET A 114 -20.52 9.26 11.33
CA MET A 114 -20.96 9.14 12.73
C MET A 114 -21.69 10.39 13.26
N GLY A 115 -21.78 11.45 12.46
CA GLY A 115 -22.47 12.68 12.84
C GLY A 115 -21.76 13.50 13.93
N ILE A 116 -20.45 13.27 14.14
CA ILE A 116 -19.65 14.02 15.11
C ILE A 116 -19.13 15.27 14.40
N VAL A 117 -19.88 16.37 14.49
CA VAL A 117 -19.38 17.70 14.13
C VAL A 117 -18.40 18.13 15.22
N SER A 118 -17.12 17.87 15.01
CA SER A 118 -16.08 18.66 15.66
C SER A 118 -15.90 19.93 14.80
N GLY A 119 -16.40 21.05 15.30
CA GLY A 119 -16.26 22.32 14.61
C GLY A 119 -14.82 22.79 14.66
N GLN A 120 -14.05 22.55 13.60
CA GLN A 120 -12.85 23.30 13.18
C GLN A 120 -12.66 23.21 11.66
#